data_AF-A0AAW0FX28-F1
#
_entry.id   AF-A0AAW0FX28-F1
#
_cell.length_a   1.000
_cell.length_b   1.000
_cell.length_c   1.000
_cell.angle_alpha   90.00
_cell.angle_beta   90.00
_cell.angle_gamma   90.00
#
_symmetry.space_group_name_H-M   'P 1'
#
loop_
_entity.id
_entity.type
_entity.pdbx_description
1 polymer ?
#
loop_
_entity_poly.entity_id
_entity_poly.type
_entity_poly.pdbx_seq_one_letter_code
_entity_poly.pdbx_strand_id
1 'polypeptide(L)'
;MLPVSNAVITDILILLVVVEKTNSGRISFNDTFTLLMVHEIPFGGHGHSGYGSYFDKHTFDVFTHHRGSIDVPAEEEPNLEGRYPPYTEEKYKERGAIMWLPLPDA
;
A
#
# COMPACT_ATOMS: atom_id res chain seq x y z
N MET A 1 -44.78 20.22 -20.08
CA MET A 1 -44.86 19.37 -18.87
C MET A 1 -43.62 18.49 -18.89
N LEU A 2 -42.54 18.92 -18.24
CA LEU A 2 -41.25 18.22 -18.26
C LEU A 2 -41.36 16.92 -17.43
N PRO A 3 -40.85 15.77 -17.91
CA PRO A 3 -40.84 14.57 -17.11
C PRO A 3 -39.85 14.74 -15.96
N VAL A 4 -40.30 14.42 -14.76
CA VAL A 4 -39.51 14.37 -13.53
C VAL A 4 -38.51 13.22 -13.69
N SER A 5 -37.29 13.55 -14.11
CA SER A 5 -36.15 12.63 -14.05
C SER A 5 -35.79 12.45 -12.58
N ASN A 6 -36.16 11.30 -12.02
CA ASN A 6 -35.63 10.86 -10.73
C ASN A 6 -34.12 10.64 -10.91
N ALA A 7 -33.33 11.66 -10.58
CA ALA A 7 -31.87 11.58 -10.51
C ALA A 7 -31.45 10.74 -9.31
N VAL A 8 -31.65 9.43 -9.39
CA VAL A 8 -30.72 8.49 -8.76
C VAL A 8 -29.43 8.61 -9.57
N ILE A 9 -28.27 8.77 -8.93
CA ILE A 9 -26.99 8.94 -9.63
C ILE A 9 -26.63 7.61 -10.30
N THR A 10 -27.21 7.34 -11.47
CA THR A 10 -26.96 6.15 -12.28
C THR A 10 -26.08 6.45 -13.50
N ASP A 11 -25.77 7.72 -13.77
CA ASP A 11 -24.85 8.06 -14.85
C ASP A 11 -23.42 7.71 -14.44
N ILE A 12 -22.87 6.69 -15.10
CA ILE A 12 -21.53 6.17 -14.89
C ILE A 12 -20.48 7.27 -15.07
N LEU A 13 -20.70 8.23 -15.98
CA LEU A 13 -19.77 9.34 -16.19
C LEU A 13 -19.67 10.22 -14.95
N ILE A 14 -20.79 10.46 -14.26
CA ILE A 14 -20.80 11.26 -13.02
C ILE A 14 -20.06 10.50 -11.91
N LEU A 15 -20.28 9.19 -11.79
CA LEU A 15 -19.59 8.37 -10.79
C LEU A 15 -18.07 8.41 -10.99
N LEU A 16 -17.59 8.26 -12.22
CA LEU A 16 -16.16 8.32 -12.56
C LEU A 16 -15.56 9.69 -12.20
N VAL A 17 -16.24 10.79 -12.56
CA VAL A 17 -15.77 12.14 -12.21
C VAL A 17 -15.65 12.32 -10.71
N VAL A 18 -16.60 11.83 -9.91
CA VAL A 18 -16.54 11.93 -8.44
C VAL A 18 -15.36 11.14 -7.90
N VAL A 19 -15.10 9.92 -8.39
CA VAL A 19 -13.95 9.11 -7.96
C VAL A 19 -12.63 9.78 -8.30
N GLU A 20 -12.50 10.35 -9.51
CA GLU A 20 -11.24 10.95 -9.97
C GLU A 20 -10.96 12.32 -9.34
N LYS A 21 -11.99 13.09 -8.98
CA LYS A 21 -11.86 14.47 -8.50
C LYS A 21 -11.94 14.61 -6.99
N THR A 22 -12.23 13.55 -6.25
CA THR A 22 -12.35 13.60 -4.78
C THR A 22 -11.42 12.59 -4.13
N ASN A 23 -11.05 12.88 -2.88
CA ASN A 23 -10.25 11.98 -2.07
C ASN A 23 -10.99 11.76 -0.74
N SER A 24 -11.31 10.50 -0.45
CA SER A 24 -12.11 10.10 0.71
C SER A 24 -11.60 8.76 1.23
N GLY A 25 -11.86 8.47 2.50
CA GLY A 25 -11.52 7.16 3.06
C GLY A 25 -12.31 6.02 2.41
N ARG A 26 -13.60 6.24 2.15
CA ARG A 26 -14.51 5.31 1.48
C ARG A 26 -15.58 6.07 0.72
N ILE A 27 -16.08 5.45 -0.34
CA ILE A 27 -17.20 5.96 -1.14
C ILE A 27 -18.25 4.87 -1.34
N SER A 28 -19.52 5.25 -1.23
CA SER A 28 -20.67 4.39 -1.54
C SER A 28 -21.50 5.10 -2.59
N PHE A 29 -22.03 4.32 -3.54
CA PHE A 29 -22.96 4.83 -4.53
C PHE A 29 -24.34 4.25 -4.25
N ASN A 30 -25.36 5.12 -4.34
CA ASN A 30 -26.76 4.75 -4.15
C ASN A 30 -27.12 4.16 -2.78
N ASP A 31 -26.23 4.28 -1.80
CA ASP A 31 -26.41 3.86 -0.41
C ASP A 31 -25.45 4.64 0.50
N THR A 32 -25.68 4.67 1.81
CA THR A 32 -24.90 5.43 2.79
C THR A 32 -24.27 4.58 3.89
N PHE A 33 -24.90 3.47 4.32
CA PHE A 33 -24.44 2.71 5.49
C PHE A 33 -23.95 1.28 5.18
N THR A 34 -24.33 0.70 4.04
CA THR A 34 -24.03 -0.71 3.73
C THR A 34 -22.53 -1.02 3.64
N LEU A 35 -21.69 -0.01 3.38
CA LEU A 35 -20.23 -0.12 3.47
C LEU A 35 -19.76 -0.71 4.82
N LEU A 36 -20.46 -0.42 5.93
CA LEU A 36 -20.08 -0.92 7.26
C LEU A 36 -20.29 -2.43 7.43
N MET A 37 -21.07 -3.07 6.56
CA MET A 37 -21.44 -4.49 6.65
C MET A 37 -20.51 -5.40 5.84
N VAL A 38 -19.61 -4.84 5.02
CA VAL A 38 -18.73 -5.59 4.13
C VAL A 38 -17.35 -5.72 4.75
N HIS A 39 -17.02 -6.90 5.27
CA HIS A 39 -15.81 -7.20 6.04
C HIS A 39 -14.51 -7.05 5.24
N GLU A 40 -14.58 -7.26 3.93
CA GLU A 40 -13.45 -7.22 3.02
C GLU A 40 -13.00 -5.80 2.65
N ILE A 41 -13.82 -4.78 2.98
CA ILE A 41 -13.48 -3.39 2.66
C ILE A 41 -12.91 -2.70 3.92
N PRO A 42 -11.66 -2.21 3.86
CA PRO A 42 -11.04 -1.52 5.00
C PRO A 42 -11.86 -0.30 5.41
N PHE A 43 -12.10 -0.15 6.71
CA PHE A 43 -12.64 1.07 7.30
C PHE A 43 -11.50 1.99 7.74
N GLY A 44 -11.38 3.16 7.10
CA GLY A 44 -10.32 4.12 7.37
C GLY A 44 -10.63 5.52 6.83
N GLY A 45 -9.86 6.50 7.27
CA GLY A 45 -9.93 7.88 6.82
C GLY A 45 -8.79 8.23 5.85
N HIS A 46 -8.89 9.42 5.28
CA HIS A 46 -7.80 10.06 4.55
C HIS A 46 -7.66 11.54 4.97
N GLY A 47 -6.43 12.01 5.22
CA GLY A 47 -6.15 13.39 5.62
C GLY A 47 -6.70 13.73 7.00
N HIS A 48 -7.46 14.83 7.12
CA HIS A 48 -8.04 15.30 8.38
C HIS A 48 -9.04 14.32 9.02
N SER A 49 -9.55 13.36 8.24
CA SER A 49 -10.45 12.30 8.75
C SER A 49 -9.71 11.13 9.41
N GLY A 50 -8.37 11.11 9.35
CA GLY A 50 -7.52 10.09 9.98
C GLY A 50 -6.66 9.33 8.96
N TYR A 51 -5.77 8.48 9.48
CA TYR A 51 -4.89 7.61 8.71
C TYR A 51 -4.97 6.18 9.24
N GLY A 52 -4.63 5.24 8.37
CA GLY A 52 -4.75 3.81 8.64
C GLY A 52 -6.15 3.30 8.36
N SER A 53 -6.27 1.98 8.41
CA SER A 53 -7.52 1.28 8.19
C SER A 53 -7.62 0.10 9.14
N TYR A 54 -8.81 -0.14 9.66
CA TYR A 54 -9.15 -1.33 10.42
C TYR A 54 -10.33 -2.03 9.75
N PHE A 55 -10.87 -3.04 10.41
CA PHE A 55 -11.94 -3.95 9.97
C PHE A 55 -11.40 -5.30 9.50
N ASP A 56 -11.90 -6.36 10.15
CA ASP A 56 -11.50 -7.75 9.95
C ASP A 56 -9.97 -7.95 9.89
N LYS A 57 -9.43 -8.48 8.79
CA LYS A 57 -7.98 -8.69 8.60
C LYS A 57 -7.17 -7.40 8.84
N HIS A 58 -7.67 -6.24 8.44
CA HIS A 58 -6.97 -4.97 8.62
C HIS A 58 -6.84 -4.60 10.10
N THR A 59 -7.80 -4.97 10.94
CA THR A 59 -7.68 -4.83 12.40
C THR A 59 -6.53 -5.69 12.90
N PHE A 60 -6.45 -6.95 12.48
CA PHE A 60 -5.35 -7.83 12.88
C PHE A 60 -4.00 -7.26 12.44
N ASP A 61 -3.85 -6.86 11.18
CA ASP A 61 -2.61 -6.29 10.65
C ASP A 61 -2.20 -5.01 11.40
N VAL A 62 -3.15 -4.11 11.72
CA VAL A 62 -2.85 -2.85 12.43
C VAL A 62 -2.43 -3.08 13.88
N PHE A 63 -3.05 -4.04 14.57
CA PHE A 63 -2.74 -4.31 15.98
C PHE A 63 -1.70 -5.41 16.19
N THR A 64 -1.16 -5.98 15.10
CA THR A 64 -0.10 -6.98 15.16
C THR A 64 1.24 -6.36 14.82
N HIS A 65 2.24 -6.64 15.66
CA HIS A 65 3.62 -6.28 15.34
C HIS A 65 4.20 -7.27 14.32
N HIS A 66 4.42 -6.81 13.08
CA HIS A 66 5.14 -7.57 12.07
C HIS A 66 6.65 -7.59 12.39
N ARG A 67 7.08 -8.58 13.17
CA ARG A 67 8.48 -8.76 13.54
C ARG A 67 9.27 -9.31 12.34
N GLY A 68 10.17 -8.48 11.80
CA GLY A 68 11.16 -8.93 10.83
C GLY A 68 12.21 -9.82 11.47
N SER A 69 12.53 -10.95 10.85
CA SER A 69 13.65 -11.82 11.21
C SER A 69 14.38 -12.27 9.96
N ILE A 70 15.70 -12.29 10.02
CA ILE A 70 16.57 -12.89 8.99
C ILE A 70 17.35 -14.03 9.62
N ASP A 71 17.38 -15.16 8.92
CA ASP A 71 18.26 -16.27 9.23
C ASP A 71 19.35 -16.29 8.16
N VAL A 72 20.58 -15.97 8.57
CA VAL A 72 21.75 -15.96 7.68
C VAL A 72 22.54 -17.23 8.00
N PRO A 73 22.57 -18.22 7.08
CA PRO A 73 23.31 -19.44 7.30
C PRO A 73 24.80 -19.14 7.53
N ALA A 74 25.44 -19.86 8.46
CA ALA A 74 26.86 -19.65 8.74
C ALA A 74 27.73 -19.98 7.52
N GLU A 75 27.25 -20.87 6.64
CA GLU A 75 27.89 -21.26 5.39
C GLU A 75 27.97 -20.11 4.38
N GLU A 76 27.13 -19.07 4.53
CA GLU A 76 27.10 -17.88 3.65
C GLU A 76 28.06 -16.77 4.11
N GLU A 77 28.69 -16.89 5.29
CA GLU A 77 29.66 -15.90 5.78
C GLU A 77 30.85 -15.63 4.82
N PRO A 78 31.40 -16.62 4.07
CA PRO A 78 32.40 -16.35 3.04
C PRO A 78 31.91 -15.41 1.93
N ASN A 79 30.64 -15.53 1.51
CA ASN A 79 30.04 -14.65 0.51
C ASN A 79 29.78 -13.23 1.05
N LEU A 80 29.84 -13.08 2.37
CA LEU A 80 29.70 -11.80 3.07
C LEU A 80 31.04 -11.17 3.44
N GLU A 81 32.18 -11.75 3.04
CA GLU A 81 33.54 -11.26 3.36
C GLU A 81 33.80 -9.81 2.98
N GLY A 82 33.10 -9.30 1.95
CA GLY A 82 33.17 -7.90 1.55
C GLY A 82 32.69 -6.91 2.64
N ARG A 83 32.00 -7.37 3.69
CA ARG A 83 31.57 -6.54 4.83
C ARG A 83 32.66 -6.31 5.87
N TYR A 84 33.71 -7.13 5.86
CA TYR A 84 34.76 -7.10 6.87
C TYR A 84 36.05 -6.42 6.37
N PRO A 85 36.79 -5.73 7.26
CA PRO A 85 38.14 -5.26 6.94
C PRO A 85 39.11 -6.41 6.58
N PRO A 86 40.19 -6.13 5.81
CA PRO A 86 40.54 -4.85 5.20
C PRO A 86 39.72 -4.56 3.92
N TYR A 87 39.32 -3.30 3.75
CA TYR A 87 38.59 -2.84 2.57
C TYR A 87 39.57 -2.52 1.43
N THR A 88 39.71 -3.44 0.48
CA THR A 88 40.52 -3.24 -0.74
C THR A 88 39.70 -2.55 -1.83
N GLU A 89 40.36 -1.95 -2.82
CA GLU A 89 39.66 -1.36 -3.99
C GLU A 89 38.79 -2.39 -4.73
N GLU A 90 39.22 -3.65 -4.77
CA GLU A 90 38.48 -4.75 -5.40
C GLU A 90 37.14 -5.00 -4.68
N LYS A 91 37.16 -5.17 -3.35
CA LYS A 91 35.94 -5.32 -2.53
C LYS A 91 35.00 -4.10 -2.66
N TYR A 92 35.57 -2.90 -2.79
CA TYR A 92 34.78 -1.67 -2.98
C TYR A 92 34.11 -1.62 -4.35
N LYS A 93 34.81 -2.03 -5.42
CA LYS A 93 34.25 -2.11 -6.78
C LYS A 93 33.17 -3.18 -6.89
N GLU A 94 33.36 -4.34 -6.26
CA GLU A 94 32.36 -5.42 -6.20
C GLU A 94 31.08 -4.99 -5.47
N ARG A 95 31.19 -4.40 -4.28
CA ARG A 95 30.02 -3.90 -3.54
C ARG A 95 29.36 -2.71 -4.22
N GLY A 96 30.15 -1.83 -4.83
CA GLY A 96 29.65 -0.72 -5.64
C GLY A 96 28.82 -1.22 -6.82
N ALA A 97 29.29 -2.21 -7.57
CA ALA A 97 28.56 -2.77 -8.71
C ALA A 97 27.16 -3.32 -8.33
N ILE A 98 27.02 -3.88 -7.13
CA ILE A 98 25.72 -4.34 -6.59
C ILE A 98 24.81 -3.15 -6.24
N MET A 99 25.36 -2.08 -5.62
CA MET A 99 24.56 -0.90 -5.26
C MET A 99 24.18 -0.03 -6.46
N TRP A 100 24.97 -0.05 -7.54
CA TRP A 100 24.71 0.70 -8.77
C TRP A 100 23.87 -0.08 -9.79
N LEU A 101 23.19 -1.15 -9.37
CA LEU A 101 22.25 -1.84 -10.25
C LEU A 101 21.09 -0.88 -10.58
N PRO A 102 20.85 -0.54 -11.85
CA PRO A 102 19.67 0.24 -12.20
C PRO A 102 18.43 -0.55 -11.78
N LEU A 103 17.50 0.12 -11.10
CA LEU A 103 16.21 -0.48 -10.81
C LEU A 103 15.57 -0.89 -12.16
N PRO A 104 14.91 -2.06 -12.24
CA PRO A 104 14.15 -2.42 -13.42
C PRO A 104 13.18 -1.29 -13.76
N ASP A 105 12.99 -1.02 -15.05
CA ASP A 105 11.97 -0.07 -15.49
C ASP A 105 10.62 -0.50 -14.90
N ALA A 106 9.96 0.42 -14.19
CA ALA A 106 8.71 0.21 -13.49
C ALA A 106 7.52 0.03 -14.46
#